data_AF-G8TDD9-F1
#
_entry.id   AF-G8TDD9-F1
#
_cell.length_a   1.000
_cell.length_b   1.000
_cell.length_c   1.000
_cell.angle_alpha   90.00
_cell.angle_beta   90.00
_cell.angle_gamma   90.00
#
_symmetry.space_group_name_H-M   'P 1'
#
loop_
_entity.id
_entity.type
_entity.pdbx_description
1 polymer ?
#
loop_
_entity_poly.entity_id
_entity_poly.type
_entity_poly.pdbx_seq_one_letter_code
_entity_poly.pdbx_strand_id
1 'polypeptide(L)'
;MKLIIMLGLICCGYTVHAQDKGREAVDVDSLMAVKIAKKAWVKKFGKTVNLSKPFYATLKNDSIWIVKGTLHTDRGGTPYALIDRWTGRVLLNTHTK
;
A
#
# COMPACT_ATOMS: atom_id res chain seq x y z
N MET A 1 -1.40 -59.63 -2.33
CA MET A 1 -0.21 -59.18 -3.11
C MET A 1 -0.68 -58.49 -4.38
N LYS A 2 0.03 -57.42 -4.81
CA LYS A 2 -0.27 -56.37 -5.83
C LYS A 2 -1.24 -55.30 -5.29
N LEU A 3 -0.82 -54.12 -4.79
CA LEU A 3 0.11 -53.07 -5.28
C LEU A 3 -0.42 -52.31 -6.51
N ILE A 4 -0.28 -50.96 -6.45
CA ILE A 4 -0.31 -49.92 -7.51
C ILE A 4 -1.54 -48.97 -7.38
N ILE A 5 -1.38 -47.86 -6.65
CA ILE A 5 -1.05 -46.48 -7.12
C ILE A 5 -2.20 -45.81 -7.88
N MET A 6 -2.80 -44.79 -7.26
CA MET A 6 -2.99 -43.51 -7.97
C MET A 6 -2.81 -42.33 -7.03
N LEU A 7 -1.66 -41.69 -7.23
CA LEU A 7 -1.29 -40.36 -6.77
C LEU A 7 -2.26 -39.37 -7.45
N GLY A 8 -3.41 -39.12 -6.82
CA GLY A 8 -4.37 -38.11 -7.25
C GLY A 8 -3.88 -36.73 -6.82
N LEU A 9 -3.04 -36.13 -7.66
CA LEU A 9 -2.53 -34.77 -7.55
C LEU A 9 -3.70 -33.77 -7.63
N ILE A 10 -4.37 -33.50 -6.50
CA ILE A 10 -5.28 -32.35 -6.38
C ILE A 10 -4.40 -31.11 -6.23
N CYS A 11 -3.82 -30.67 -7.34
CA CYS A 11 -3.39 -29.29 -7.51
C CYS A 11 -4.64 -28.47 -7.90
N CYS A 12 -5.64 -28.44 -7.01
CA CYS A 12 -6.74 -27.49 -7.16
C CYS A 12 -6.19 -26.16 -6.68
N GLY A 13 -6.02 -25.23 -7.63
CA GLY A 13 -5.35 -23.95 -7.40
C GLY A 13 -5.83 -23.28 -6.13
N TYR A 14 -4.93 -23.12 -5.17
CA TYR A 14 -5.13 -22.23 -4.05
C TYR A 14 -5.09 -20.80 -4.60
N THR A 15 -6.24 -20.27 -5.01
CA THR A 15 -6.41 -18.82 -5.13
C THR A 15 -6.23 -18.26 -3.72
N VAL A 16 -5.04 -17.71 -3.45
CA VAL A 16 -4.79 -16.90 -2.25
C VAL A 16 -5.60 -15.60 -2.39
N HIS A 17 -6.89 -15.68 -2.09
CA HIS A 17 -7.67 -14.49 -1.77
C HIS A 17 -7.11 -13.96 -0.45
N ALA A 18 -6.21 -12.99 -0.53
CA ALA A 18 -5.75 -12.25 0.63
C ALA A 18 -6.97 -11.57 1.26
N GLN A 19 -7.56 -12.22 2.26
CA GLN A 19 -8.65 -11.64 3.03
C GLN A 19 -8.12 -10.39 3.73
N ASP A 20 -8.65 -9.25 3.32
CA ASP A 20 -8.56 -8.00 4.06
C ASP A 20 -9.34 -8.21 5.36
N LYS A 21 -8.63 -8.65 6.41
CA LYS A 21 -9.23 -8.80 7.75
C LYS A 21 -9.79 -7.44 8.16
N GLY A 22 -11.11 -7.38 8.32
CA GLY A 22 -11.88 -6.19 8.66
C GLY A 22 -11.18 -5.36 9.72
N ARG A 23 -10.57 -4.26 9.28
CA ARG A 23 -10.01 -3.26 10.17
C ARG A 23 -11.17 -2.32 10.53
N GLU A 24 -11.35 -2.07 11.82
CA GLU A 24 -12.34 -1.14 12.35
C GLU A 24 -12.28 0.21 11.64
N ALA A 25 -13.43 0.87 11.49
CA ALA A 25 -13.46 2.20 10.89
C ALA A 25 -12.66 3.18 11.77
N VAL A 26 -11.65 3.81 11.19
CA VAL A 26 -10.79 4.81 11.82
C VAL A 26 -10.89 6.07 10.99
N ASP A 27 -11.27 7.21 11.60
CA ASP A 27 -11.15 8.50 10.95
C ASP A 27 -9.67 8.93 10.94
N VAL A 28 -9.01 8.69 9.82
CA VAL A 28 -7.58 9.01 9.61
C VAL A 28 -7.41 10.50 9.37
N ASP A 29 -6.63 11.16 10.22
CA ASP A 29 -6.19 12.53 9.98
C ASP A 29 -5.01 12.61 8.99
N SER A 30 -4.63 13.83 8.59
CA SER A 30 -3.56 14.06 7.63
C SER A 30 -2.19 13.54 8.10
N LEU A 31 -1.88 13.63 9.40
CA LEU A 31 -0.63 13.16 9.97
C LEU A 31 -0.56 11.63 9.97
N MET A 32 -1.66 10.98 10.29
CA MET A 32 -1.80 9.53 10.28
C MET A 32 -1.72 9.01 8.84
N ALA A 33 -2.34 9.69 7.86
CA ALA A 33 -2.20 9.38 6.45
C ALA A 33 -0.73 9.42 6.00
N VAL A 34 0.03 10.46 6.38
CA VAL A 34 1.47 10.54 6.09
C VAL A 34 2.25 9.38 6.72
N LYS A 35 1.94 9.01 7.98
CA LYS A 35 2.60 7.88 8.67
C LYS A 35 2.33 6.56 7.96
N ILE A 36 1.08 6.31 7.56
CA ILE A 36 0.66 5.11 6.82
C ILE A 36 1.39 5.05 5.47
N ALA A 37 1.35 6.14 4.70
CA ALA A 37 2.03 6.24 3.40
C ALA A 37 3.53 5.96 3.54
N LYS A 38 4.20 6.64 4.48
CA LYS A 38 5.62 6.45 4.75
C LYS A 38 5.96 5.00 5.09
N LYS A 39 5.16 4.33 5.93
CA LYS A 39 5.38 2.91 6.27
C LYS A 39 5.25 2.02 5.03
N ALA A 40 4.26 2.27 4.18
CA ALA A 40 4.05 1.53 2.94
C ALA A 40 5.20 1.76 1.94
N TRP A 41 5.68 3.00 1.80
CA TRP A 41 6.81 3.34 0.95
C TRP A 41 8.13 2.76 1.44
N VAL A 42 8.43 2.84 2.74
CA VAL A 42 9.65 2.24 3.29
C VAL A 42 9.67 0.74 3.06
N LYS A 43 8.53 0.05 3.20
CA LYS A 43 8.43 -1.38 2.90
C LYS A 43 8.69 -1.72 1.42
N LYS A 44 8.26 -0.85 0.50
CA LYS A 44 8.34 -1.10 -0.96
C LYS A 44 9.64 -0.60 -1.60
N PHE A 45 10.11 0.58 -1.20
CA PHE A 45 11.20 1.33 -1.84
C PHE A 45 12.41 1.55 -0.92
N GLY A 46 12.31 1.17 0.36
CA GLY A 46 13.39 1.36 1.33
C GLY A 46 13.43 2.76 1.95
N LYS A 47 14.49 3.03 2.73
CA LYS A 47 14.63 4.27 3.51
C LYS A 47 14.93 5.51 2.67
N THR A 48 15.29 5.34 1.39
CA THR A 48 15.59 6.43 0.44
C THR A 48 14.40 7.38 0.23
N VAL A 49 13.17 6.91 0.48
CA VAL A 49 11.95 7.72 0.41
C VAL A 49 11.98 8.94 1.34
N ASN A 50 12.80 8.91 2.39
CA ASN A 50 12.98 10.06 3.29
C ASN A 50 13.65 11.26 2.60
N LEU A 51 14.33 11.06 1.47
CA LEU A 51 14.90 12.13 0.66
C LEU A 51 13.80 12.97 0.01
N SER A 52 12.61 12.41 -0.20
CA SER A 52 11.45 13.12 -0.77
C SER A 52 10.61 13.87 0.27
N LYS A 53 11.16 14.15 1.46
CA LYS A 53 10.50 15.04 2.44
C LYS A 53 10.55 16.50 1.97
N PRO A 54 9.64 17.38 2.44
CA PRO A 54 8.48 17.08 3.27
C PRO A 54 7.42 16.26 2.50
N PHE A 55 6.60 15.54 3.26
CA PHE A 55 5.44 14.82 2.73
C PHE A 55 4.19 15.65 2.97
N TYR A 56 3.33 15.74 1.97
CA TYR A 56 2.08 16.50 2.04
C TYR A 56 0.89 15.55 1.89
N ALA A 57 -0.12 15.74 2.73
CA ALA A 57 -1.40 15.05 2.64
C ALA A 57 -2.51 16.06 2.31
N THR A 58 -3.29 15.79 1.27
CA THR A 58 -4.45 16.59 0.86
C THR A 58 -5.67 15.69 0.81
N LEU A 59 -6.75 16.10 1.48
CA LEU A 59 -8.00 15.37 1.44
C LEU A 59 -8.73 15.68 0.14
N LYS A 60 -9.18 14.64 -0.57
CA LYS A 60 -9.99 14.75 -1.77
C LYS A 60 -11.33 14.07 -1.54
N ASN A 61 -12.40 14.77 -1.93
CA ASN A 61 -13.79 14.28 -1.85
C ASN A 61 -14.15 13.75 -0.44
N ASP A 62 -13.59 14.36 0.60
CA ASP A 62 -13.79 14.04 2.03
C ASP A 62 -13.49 12.60 2.47
N SER A 63 -12.91 11.79 1.59
CA SER A 63 -12.80 10.32 1.74
C SER A 63 -11.42 9.76 1.41
N ILE A 64 -10.61 10.46 0.60
CA ILE A 64 -9.32 9.94 0.15
C ILE A 64 -8.22 10.94 0.47
N TRP A 65 -7.25 10.50 1.26
CA TRP A 65 -5.99 11.21 1.42
C TRP A 65 -5.07 10.93 0.24
N ILE A 66 -4.69 12.01 -0.44
CA ILE A 66 -3.59 12.01 -1.41
C ILE A 66 -2.33 12.39 -0.67
N VAL A 67 -1.38 11.47 -0.57
CA VAL A 67 -0.08 11.72 0.08
C VAL A 67 1.03 11.71 -0.97
N LYS A 68 1.80 12.79 -1.04
CA LYS A 68 2.91 12.96 -1.99
C LYS A 68 4.20 13.42 -1.31
N GLY A 69 5.33 13.01 -1.87
CA GLY A 69 6.64 13.59 -1.57
C GLY A 69 6.93 14.88 -2.35
N THR A 70 8.07 15.46 -2.02
CA THR A 70 8.66 16.60 -2.72
C THR A 70 9.76 16.11 -3.66
N LEU A 71 9.80 16.67 -4.87
CA LEU A 71 10.83 16.38 -5.86
C LEU A 71 11.96 17.40 -5.68
N HIS A 72 13.18 16.92 -5.45
CA HIS A 72 14.37 17.76 -5.26
C HIS A 72 15.37 17.66 -6.41
N THR A 73 15.02 16.92 -7.46
CA THR A 73 15.87 16.64 -8.61
C THR A 73 15.07 16.80 -9.89
N ASP A 74 15.75 17.11 -10.98
CA ASP A 74 15.19 17.17 -12.34
C ASP A 74 14.95 15.77 -12.95
N ARG A 75 15.45 14.71 -12.28
CA ARG A 75 15.35 13.32 -12.71
C ARG A 75 14.55 12.49 -11.72
N GLY A 76 13.70 11.61 -12.24
CA GLY A 76 12.99 10.61 -11.45
C GLY A 76 11.57 11.05 -11.08
N GLY A 77 11.20 10.82 -9.83
CA GLY A 77 9.83 10.91 -9.37
C GLY A 77 9.68 10.94 -7.85
N THR A 78 8.49 11.26 -7.35
CA THR A 78 8.21 11.31 -5.90
C THR A 78 7.25 10.22 -5.47
N PRO A 79 7.41 9.66 -4.26
CA PRO A 79 6.47 8.68 -3.74
C PRO A 79 5.07 9.28 -3.63
N TYR A 80 4.07 8.51 -4.05
CA TYR A 80 2.66 8.91 -4.11
C TYR A 80 1.76 7.78 -3.61
N ALA A 81 0.79 8.12 -2.78
CA ALA A 81 -0.14 7.16 -2.21
C ALA A 81 -1.55 7.74 -2.12
N LEU A 82 -2.53 6.85 -2.30
CA LEU A 82 -3.93 7.11 -1.97
C LEU A 82 -4.28 6.29 -0.74
N ILE A 83 -4.86 6.93 0.25
CA ILE A 83 -5.27 6.29 1.51
C ILE A 83 -6.74 6.58 1.75
N ASP A 84 -7.52 5.54 1.98
CA ASP A 84 -8.90 5.67 2.40
C ASP A 84 -8.96 6.26 3.82
N ARG A 85 -9.71 7.36 3.99
CA ARG A 85 -9.82 8.09 5.25
C ARG A 85 -10.42 7.23 6.35
N TRP A 86 -11.41 6.38 6.02
CA TRP A 86 -12.24 5.69 7.01
C TRP A 86 -11.67 4.35 7.46
N THR A 87 -10.70 3.80 6.73
CA THR A 87 -10.11 2.49 7.02
C THR A 87 -8.60 2.54 7.15
N GLY A 88 -7.97 3.63 6.70
CA GLY A 88 -6.52 3.75 6.59
C GLY A 88 -5.90 2.78 5.58
N ARG A 89 -6.71 2.17 4.69
CA ARG A 89 -6.22 1.25 3.66
C ARG A 89 -5.48 2.04 2.59
N VAL A 90 -4.33 1.51 2.18
CA VAL A 90 -3.56 2.06 1.07
C VAL A 90 -4.21 1.57 -0.22
N LEU A 91 -4.95 2.46 -0.90
CA LEU A 91 -5.64 2.19 -2.16
C LEU A 91 -4.67 2.16 -3.33
N LEU A 92 -3.63 2.99 -3.29
CA LEU A 92 -2.59 3.08 -4.31
C LEU A 92 -1.24 3.39 -3.67
N ASN A 93 -0.18 2.78 -4.20
CA ASN A 93 1.20 3.02 -3.76
C ASN A 93 2.16 3.00 -4.97
N THR A 94 2.49 4.18 -5.48
CA THR A 94 3.29 4.39 -6.69
C THR A 94 4.31 5.52 -6.50
N HIS A 95 4.98 5.92 -7.58
CA HIS A 95 5.72 7.17 -7.70
C HIS A 95 5.14 8.02 -8.84
N THR A 96 5.15 9.34 -8.69
CA THR A 96 4.80 10.32 -9.73
C THR A 96 6.05 10.73 -10.50
N LYS A 97 5.88 11.30 -11.69
CA LYS A 97 6.96 11.90 -12.49
C LYS A 97 6.90 13.41 -12.38
#